data_AF-A0A2J6TH47-F1
#
_entry.id   AF-A0A2J6TH47-F1
#
_cell.length_a   1.000
_cell.length_b   1.000
_cell.length_c   1.000
_cell.angle_alpha   90.00
_cell.angle_beta   90.00
_cell.angle_gamma   90.00
#
_symmetry.space_group_name_H-M   'P 1'
#
loop_
_entity.id
_entity.type
_entity.pdbx_description
1 polymer ?
#
loop_
_entity_poly.entity_id
_entity_poly.type
_entity_poly.pdbx_seq_one_letter_code
_entity_poly.pdbx_strand_id
1 'polypeptide(L)'
;MKVSFVAVLALLFSRIQGCYLIAHSSTVGDFPVSHSEPKDHGGAVQHIDWAYKNCVIKGTIADGCGVTVTSDIGCGKVHFSFRKPGK
;
A
#
# COMPACT_ATOMS: atom_id res chain seq x y z
N MET A 1 32.72 -6.91 27.68
CA MET A 1 32.14 -6.06 26.62
C MET A 1 30.62 -6.21 26.70
N LYS A 2 29.92 -5.21 27.25
CA LYS A 2 28.44 -5.22 27.38
C LYS A 2 27.87 -4.75 26.04
N VAL A 3 27.54 -5.69 25.16
CA VAL A 3 26.85 -5.38 23.90
C VAL A 3 25.40 -5.08 24.27
N SER A 4 25.02 -3.80 24.25
CA SER A 4 23.70 -3.33 24.62
C SER A 4 22.62 -3.95 23.73
N PHE A 5 21.87 -4.90 24.29
CA PHE A 5 20.68 -5.52 23.69
C PHE A 5 19.59 -4.50 23.28
N VAL A 6 19.66 -3.26 23.78
CA VAL A 6 18.70 -2.18 23.48
C VAL A 6 18.80 -1.68 22.03
N ALA A 7 19.99 -1.78 21.40
CA ALA A 7 20.18 -1.27 20.04
C ALA A 7 19.48 -2.13 18.95
N VAL A 8 19.28 -3.42 19.21
CA VAL A 8 18.65 -4.34 18.24
C VAL A 8 17.13 -4.12 18.19
N LEU A 9 16.49 -3.74 19.31
CA LEU A 9 15.06 -3.47 19.35
C LEU A 9 14.68 -2.16 18.60
N ALA A 10 15.52 -1.12 18.67
CA ALA A 10 15.29 0.14 17.95
C ALA A 10 15.43 0.01 16.42
N LEU A 11 16.20 -0.97 15.94
CA LEU A 11 16.34 -1.30 14.52
C LEU A 11 15.16 -2.12 13.95
N LEU A 12 14.34 -2.74 14.81
CA LEU A 12 13.14 -3.47 14.41
C LEU A 12 11.91 -2.55 14.27
N PHE A 13 11.87 -1.42 14.98
CA PHE A 13 10.77 -0.44 14.88
C PHE A 13 10.92 0.56 13.73
N SER A 14 12.10 0.69 13.12
CA SER A 14 12.34 1.61 12.00
C SER A 14 12.00 1.04 10.62
N ARG A 15 11.51 -0.21 10.56
CA ARG A 15 11.48 -1.00 9.30
C ARG A 15 10.12 -1.31 8.71
N ILE A 16 9.00 -0.89 9.29
CA ILE A 16 7.71 -1.04 8.60
C ILE A 16 7.49 0.24 7.78
N GLN A 17 8.08 0.30 6.58
CA GLN A 17 7.89 1.40 5.63
C GLN A 17 6.96 1.01 4.48
N GLY A 18 6.15 -0.04 4.67
CA GLY A 18 5.02 -0.36 3.83
C GLY A 18 3.87 0.63 4.01
N CYS A 19 3.14 0.85 2.93
CA CYS A 19 1.97 1.71 2.89
C CYS A 19 0.78 0.81 2.57
N TYR A 20 -0.17 0.72 3.50
CA TYR A 20 -1.42 0.03 3.25
C TYR A 20 -2.31 0.93 2.43
N LEU A 21 -2.71 0.43 1.26
CA LEU A 21 -3.56 1.16 0.36
C LEU A 21 -4.99 0.66 0.49
N ILE A 22 -5.90 1.61 0.64
CA ILE A 22 -7.34 1.38 0.72
C ILE A 22 -7.97 2.14 -0.43
N ALA A 23 -8.71 1.44 -1.28
CA ALA A 23 -9.51 2.05 -2.32
C ALA A 23 -10.99 2.03 -1.92
N HIS A 24 -11.64 3.19 -1.98
CA HIS A 24 -13.07 3.32 -1.81
C HIS A 24 -13.71 3.59 -3.17
N SER A 25 -14.61 2.71 -3.60
CA SER A 25 -15.40 2.88 -4.82
C SER A 25 -16.83 3.28 -4.47
N SER A 26 -17.37 4.26 -5.19
CA SER A 26 -18.78 4.67 -5.02
C SER A 26 -19.79 3.61 -5.46
N THR A 27 -19.37 2.55 -6.16
CA THR A 27 -20.25 1.47 -6.65
C THR A 27 -20.16 0.20 -5.81
N VAL A 28 -18.96 -0.20 -5.37
CA VAL A 28 -18.75 -1.46 -4.65
C VAL A 28 -18.41 -1.30 -3.18
N GLY A 29 -18.14 -0.08 -2.72
CA GLY A 29 -17.69 0.25 -1.38
C GLY A 29 -16.17 0.13 -1.24
N ASP A 30 -15.72 -0.19 -0.01
CA ASP A 30 -14.30 -0.34 0.29
C ASP A 30 -13.74 -1.64 -0.30
N PHE A 31 -12.59 -1.52 -0.95
CA PHE A 31 -11.75 -2.64 -1.31
C PHE A 31 -11.09 -3.23 -0.06
N PRO A 32 -10.78 -4.55 -0.05
CA PRO A 32 -9.87 -5.11 0.91
C PRO A 32 -8.55 -4.33 0.94
N VAL A 33 -8.02 -4.11 2.13
CA VAL A 33 -6.72 -3.45 2.33
C VAL A 33 -5.66 -4.23 1.55
N SER A 34 -4.90 -3.53 0.72
CA SER A 34 -3.78 -4.10 0.00
C SER A 34 -2.48 -3.56 0.57
N HIS A 35 -1.54 -4.47 0.88
CA HIS A 35 -0.20 -4.08 1.32
C HIS A 35 0.63 -3.72 0.10
N SER A 36 1.21 -2.52 0.10
CA SER A 36 2.17 -2.11 -0.92
C SER A 36 3.43 -1.58 -0.24
N GLU A 37 4.55 -2.27 -0.47
CA GLU A 37 5.84 -1.85 0.05
C GLU A 37 6.89 -1.89 -1.06
N PRO A 38 7.03 -0.83 -1.88
CA PRO A 38 8.06 -0.72 -2.91
C PRO A 38 9.47 -0.99 -2.39
N LYS A 39 9.74 -0.76 -1.10
CA LYS A 39 11.00 -1.16 -0.45
C LYS A 39 11.23 -2.67 -0.39
N ASP A 40 10.18 -3.48 -0.24
CA ASP A 40 10.26 -4.95 -0.34
C ASP A 40 10.63 -5.38 -1.76
N HIS A 41 10.46 -4.48 -2.74
CA HIS A 41 10.83 -4.64 -4.13
C HIS A 41 12.04 -3.78 -4.53
N GLY A 42 12.87 -3.35 -3.57
CA GLY A 42 14.10 -2.59 -3.85
C GLY A 42 13.88 -1.19 -4.42
N GLY A 43 12.70 -0.59 -4.18
CA GLY A 43 12.27 0.67 -4.77
C GLY A 43 11.62 0.52 -6.15
N ALA A 44 11.44 -0.70 -6.66
CA ALA A 44 10.80 -0.93 -7.94
C ALA A 44 9.31 -0.55 -7.90
N VAL A 45 8.83 -0.02 -9.02
CA VAL A 45 7.41 0.21 -9.26
C VAL A 45 6.67 -1.13 -9.20
N GLN A 46 5.58 -1.17 -8.44
CA GLN A 46 4.71 -2.34 -8.36
C GLN A 46 3.47 -2.13 -9.20
N HIS A 47 3.05 -3.16 -9.93
CA HIS A 47 1.76 -3.14 -10.61
C HIS A 47 0.66 -3.61 -9.66
N ILE A 48 -0.49 -2.93 -9.71
CA ILE A 48 -1.71 -3.38 -9.03
C ILE A 48 -2.76 -3.78 -10.04
N ASP A 49 -3.41 -4.90 -9.73
CA ASP A 49 -4.62 -5.39 -10.40
C ASP A 49 -5.59 -5.82 -9.30
N TRP A 50 -6.51 -4.92 -8.95
CA TRP A 50 -7.45 -5.10 -7.86
C TRP A 50 -8.84 -5.30 -8.42
N ALA A 51 -9.42 -6.47 -8.14
CA ALA A 51 -10.78 -6.78 -8.51
C ALA A 51 -11.62 -6.97 -7.23
N TYR A 52 -12.73 -6.25 -7.14
CA TYR A 52 -13.73 -6.46 -6.10
C TYR A 52 -15.14 -6.29 -6.67
N LYS A 53 -15.95 -7.36 -6.56
CA LYS A 53 -17.26 -7.47 -7.22
C LYS A 53 -17.15 -7.16 -8.72
N ASN A 54 -17.84 -6.13 -9.20
CA ASN A 54 -17.84 -5.68 -10.60
C ASN A 54 -16.86 -4.52 -10.87
N CYS A 55 -16.02 -4.15 -9.91
CA CYS A 55 -15.06 -3.05 -10.03
C CYS A 55 -13.63 -3.61 -10.14
N VAL A 56 -12.89 -3.16 -11.16
CA VAL A 56 -11.50 -3.54 -11.43
C VAL A 56 -10.64 -2.30 -11.56
N ILE A 57 -9.62 -2.18 -10.72
CA ILE A 57 -8.64 -1.10 -10.70
C ILE A 57 -7.28 -1.65 -11.12
N LYS A 58 -6.68 -1.06 -12.16
CA LYS A 58 -5.31 -1.35 -12.58
C LYS A 58 -4.45 -0.12 -12.49
N GLY A 59 -3.17 -0.30 -12.16
CA GLY A 59 -2.26 0.82 -12.04
C GLY A 59 -0.88 0.44 -11.52
N THR A 60 -0.20 1.44 -10.99
CA THR A 60 1.14 1.29 -10.40
C THR A 60 1.26 1.99 -9.06
N ILE A 61 2.09 1.42 -8.19
CA ILE A 61 2.50 2.03 -6.92
C ILE A 61 4.00 2.32 -6.95
N ALA A 62 4.35 3.57 -6.65
CA ALA A 62 5.73 4.07 -6.55
C ALA A 62 5.99 4.73 -5.19
N ASP A 63 7.26 4.76 -4.75
CA ASP A 63 7.74 5.54 -3.59
C ASP A 63 6.99 5.30 -2.27
N GLY A 64 6.56 4.07 -2.02
CA GLY A 64 5.80 3.73 -0.82
C GLY A 64 4.31 4.00 -0.97
N CYS A 65 3.91 5.18 -1.46
CA CYS A 65 2.55 5.67 -1.28
C CYS A 65 2.00 6.50 -2.46
N GLY A 66 2.60 6.43 -3.65
CA GLY A 66 2.07 7.08 -4.85
C GLY A 66 1.29 6.08 -5.70
N VAL A 67 0.02 6.35 -5.98
CA VAL A 67 -0.81 5.49 -6.84
C VAL A 67 -1.09 6.19 -8.15
N THR A 68 -0.80 5.53 -9.26
CA THR A 68 -1.25 5.94 -10.59
C THR A 68 -2.23 4.91 -11.11
N VAL A 69 -3.49 5.30 -11.27
CA VAL A 69 -4.53 4.44 -11.85
C VAL A 69 -4.50 4.56 -13.36
N THR A 70 -4.42 3.42 -14.05
CA THR A 70 -4.49 3.35 -15.51
C THR A 70 -5.86 2.89 -16.00
N SER A 71 -6.67 2.27 -15.15
CA SER A 71 -8.03 1.83 -15.47
C SER A 71 -8.85 1.59 -14.19
N ASP A 72 -10.13 1.94 -14.21
CA ASP A 72 -11.09 1.76 -13.11
C ASP A 72 -12.49 1.37 -13.63
N ILE A 73 -12.60 0.15 -14.18
CA ILE A 73 -13.82 -0.31 -14.84
C ILE A 73 -14.86 -0.70 -13.79
N GLY A 74 -16.08 -0.16 -13.92
CA GLY A 74 -17.22 -0.52 -13.04
C GLY A 74 -17.16 0.09 -11.64
N CYS A 75 -16.18 0.96 -11.39
CA CYS A 75 -15.84 1.47 -10.06
C CYS A 75 -16.54 2.79 -9.68
N GLY A 76 -17.15 3.50 -10.63
CA GLY A 76 -17.63 4.85 -10.41
C GLY A 76 -16.48 5.77 -10.00
N LYS A 77 -16.68 6.59 -8.96
CA LYS A 77 -15.59 7.40 -8.39
C LYS A 77 -14.76 6.56 -7.44
N VAL A 78 -13.44 6.63 -7.56
CA VAL A 78 -12.49 5.92 -6.70
C VAL A 78 -11.67 6.92 -5.89
N HIS A 79 -11.62 6.72 -4.58
CA HIS A 79 -10.77 7.47 -3.65
C HIS A 79 -9.75 6.53 -3.01
N PHE A 80 -8.48 6.94 -3.01
CA PHE A 80 -7.40 6.19 -2.39
C PHE A 80 -7.00 6.83 -1.07
N SER A 81 -6.85 6.02 -0.03
CA SER A 81 -6.29 6.45 1.24
C SER A 81 -5.15 5.52 1.65
N PHE A 82 -4.17 6.09 2.33
CA PHE A 82 -2.95 5.40 2.73
C PHE A 82 -2.89 5.32 4.25
N ARG A 83 -2.59 4.13 4.77
CA ARG A 83 -2.30 3.92 6.18
C ARG A 83 -0.85 3.46 6.32
N LYS A 84 -0.05 4.22 7.07
CA LYS A 84 1.27 3.79 7.53
C LYS A 84 1.12 3.19 8.93
N PRO A 85 1.46 1.92 9.16
CA PRO A 85 1.46 1.37 10.51
C PRO A 85 2.53 2.08 11.35
N GLY A 86 2.17 2.52 12.56
CA GLY A 86 3.11 3.14 13.51
C GLY A 86 3.26 4.67 13.46
N LYS A 87 2.34 5.39 12.80
CA LYS A 87 2.12 6.83 13.01
C LYS A 87 0.73 7.08 13.56
#